data_AF-A0A522VY92-F1
#
_entry.id   AF-A0A522VY92-F1
#
_cell.length_a   1.000
_cell.length_b   1.000
_cell.length_c   1.000
_cell.angle_alpha   90.00
_cell.angle_beta   90.00
_cell.angle_gamma   90.00
#
_symmetry.space_group_name_H-M   'P 1'
#
loop_
_entity.id
_entity.type
_entity.pdbx_description
1 polymer ?
#
loop_
_entity_poly.entity_id
_entity_poly.type
_entity_poly.pdbx_seq_one_letter_code
_entity_poly.pdbx_strand_id
1 'polypeptide(L)'
;MKRRTILSGLAGILAAGAAPAVWSKSFAAEPEKGKRVVIAGGGFAGCKTAVELRRLVPDAEIVLIEPQDGFFSGPSTLDCVFGRKPFAKATRSYALLAKKGIRLVKGSVLGADLDKRSVETSQGAFAYSALVAASGIDLAPEAIPGLGDDPKANLSLYDRAALPALAKALAGFKGGTIVVSAPPGAIKCAPAPYEYALLLAHHLKSRGIKGKVVLIDERPNPQPQAVASGFSAAMDAFGPLIDYVFQEQVVRVDPKKREVETGLGDKVAYDLLSLIPPNRGSALVKKLGMVPGGDSFAETDPTTMRSKVHE
;
A
#
# COMPACT_ATOMS: atom_id res chain seq x y z
N MET A 1 9.76 63.80 -28.34
CA MET A 1 10.28 62.56 -28.97
C MET A 1 11.42 61.99 -28.15
N LYS A 2 11.20 60.83 -27.51
CA LYS A 2 12.18 59.76 -27.23
C LYS A 2 11.50 58.73 -26.32
N ARG A 3 10.94 57.69 -26.96
CA ARG A 3 10.45 56.48 -26.28
C ARG A 3 11.66 55.75 -25.70
N ARG A 4 11.64 55.43 -24.41
CA ARG A 4 12.55 54.45 -23.80
C ARG A 4 11.72 53.28 -23.29
N THR A 5 11.81 52.20 -24.05
CA THR A 5 11.40 50.85 -23.71
C THR A 5 12.18 50.39 -22.49
N ILE A 6 11.51 50.00 -21.41
CA ILE A 6 12.12 49.24 -20.30
C ILE A 6 11.51 47.85 -20.36
N LEU A 7 12.40 46.88 -20.59
CA LEU A 7 12.09 45.47 -20.66
C LEU A 7 11.58 44.94 -19.32
N SER A 8 10.51 44.17 -19.45
CA SER A 8 9.94 43.22 -18.51
C SER A 8 10.97 42.21 -18.00
N GLY A 9 11.06 42.07 -16.68
CA GLY A 9 11.82 41.02 -16.00
C GLY A 9 11.35 40.86 -14.56
N LEU A 10 10.22 40.17 -14.33
CA LEU A 10 9.82 39.71 -13.01
C LEU A 10 9.87 38.18 -13.02
N ALA A 11 11.01 37.67 -12.54
CA ALA A 11 11.24 36.26 -12.28
C ALA A 11 10.27 35.78 -11.20
N GLY A 12 9.59 34.68 -11.49
CA GLY A 12 8.69 34.01 -10.55
C GLY A 12 9.46 33.47 -9.34
N ILE A 13 8.97 33.81 -8.15
CA ILE A 13 9.38 33.18 -6.90
C ILE A 13 8.79 31.76 -6.89
N LEU A 14 9.60 30.78 -7.27
CA LEU A 14 9.34 29.38 -6.95
C LEU A 14 9.58 29.17 -5.45
N ALA A 15 8.50 29.09 -4.68
CA ALA A 15 8.55 28.61 -3.31
C ALA A 15 8.91 27.11 -3.33
N ALA A 16 10.20 26.81 -3.30
CA ALA A 16 10.70 25.48 -3.01
C ALA A 16 10.37 25.16 -1.54
N GLY A 17 9.35 24.33 -1.33
CA GLY A 17 9.07 23.75 -0.02
C GLY A 17 10.25 22.88 0.40
N ALA A 18 11.07 23.38 1.32
CA ALA A 18 12.13 22.61 1.95
C ALA A 18 11.50 21.47 2.76
N ALA A 19 11.70 20.22 2.32
CA ALA A 19 11.43 19.06 3.17
C ALA A 19 12.33 19.14 4.40
N PRO A 20 11.81 18.91 5.63
CA PRO A 20 12.64 18.98 6.84
C PRO A 20 13.74 17.91 6.79
N ALA A 21 14.95 18.31 7.18
CA ALA A 21 16.16 17.49 7.22
C ALA A 21 16.09 16.39 8.31
N VAL A 22 15.23 15.40 8.10
CA VAL A 22 15.03 14.24 8.98
C VAL A 22 15.97 13.08 8.61
N TRP A 23 16.55 13.12 7.42
CA TRP A 23 17.38 12.06 6.87
C TRP A 23 18.86 12.36 7.10
N SER A 24 19.56 11.45 7.80
CA SER A 24 21.01 11.59 8.03
C SER A 24 21.76 11.24 6.74
N LYS A 25 22.48 12.21 6.16
CA LYS A 25 23.42 11.98 5.05
C LYS A 25 24.79 11.48 5.50
N SER A 26 25.11 11.57 6.79
CA SER A 26 26.42 11.17 7.29
C SER A 26 26.47 9.67 7.56
N PHE A 27 27.41 9.02 6.90
CA PHE A 27 27.95 7.72 7.28
C PHE A 27 28.77 7.93 8.55
N ALA A 28 28.11 7.84 9.72
CA ALA A 28 28.84 7.66 10.96
C ALA A 28 29.68 6.39 10.86
N ALA A 29 30.88 6.42 11.48
CA ALA A 29 31.79 5.28 11.59
C ALA A 29 31.03 4.01 11.99
N GLU A 30 31.52 2.85 11.53
CA GLU A 30 30.93 1.57 11.93
C GLU A 30 30.80 1.53 13.46
N PRO A 31 29.61 1.20 14.01
CA PRO A 31 29.47 0.98 15.44
C PRO A 31 30.46 -0.11 15.84
N GLU A 32 30.82 -0.16 17.13
CA GLU A 32 31.57 -1.30 17.64
C GLU A 32 30.95 -2.60 17.13
N LYS A 33 31.79 -3.50 16.61
CA LYS A 33 31.40 -4.81 16.10
C LYS A 33 30.35 -5.43 17.03
N GLY A 34 29.12 -5.58 16.54
CA GLY A 34 28.12 -6.46 17.15
C GLY A 34 26.83 -5.85 17.72
N LYS A 35 26.54 -4.55 17.57
CA LYS A 35 25.27 -3.97 18.07
C LYS A 35 24.48 -3.15 17.05
N ARG A 36 24.28 -3.65 15.82
CA ARG A 36 23.41 -2.97 14.84
C ARG A 36 22.23 -3.84 14.42
N VAL A 37 21.02 -3.27 14.49
CA VAL A 37 19.82 -3.87 13.91
C VAL A 37 19.36 -3.05 12.73
N VAL A 38 19.24 -3.69 11.56
CA VAL A 38 18.72 -3.04 10.35
C VAL A 38 17.30 -3.51 10.10
N ILE A 39 16.40 -2.56 9.86
CA ILE A 39 14.98 -2.79 9.58
C ILE A 39 14.69 -2.32 8.17
N ALA A 40 14.27 -3.24 7.31
CA ALA A 40 13.93 -2.98 5.92
C ALA A 40 12.42 -2.76 5.78
N GLY A 41 12.01 -1.49 5.65
CA GLY A 41 10.61 -1.08 5.51
C GLY A 41 10.07 -0.31 6.72
N GLY A 42 9.62 0.91 6.48
CA GLY A 42 9.04 1.86 7.44
C GLY A 42 7.52 1.81 7.55
N GLY A 43 6.92 0.63 7.33
CA GLY A 43 5.49 0.38 7.54
C GLY A 43 5.11 0.25 9.02
N PHE A 44 3.90 -0.30 9.29
CA PHE A 44 3.41 -0.51 10.65
C PHE A 44 4.38 -1.36 11.49
N ALA A 45 4.76 -2.53 10.96
CA ALA A 45 5.66 -3.46 11.64
C ALA A 45 7.04 -2.83 11.86
N GLY A 46 7.67 -2.28 10.82
CA GLY A 46 9.00 -1.70 10.94
C GLY A 46 9.09 -0.53 11.92
N CYS A 47 8.10 0.38 11.90
CA CYS A 47 8.04 1.48 12.88
C CYS A 47 7.91 0.95 14.31
N LYS A 48 7.01 -0.02 14.53
CA LYS A 48 6.79 -0.59 15.87
C LYS A 48 8.03 -1.33 16.35
N THR A 49 8.64 -2.15 15.50
CA THR A 49 9.89 -2.86 15.80
C THR A 49 11.00 -1.88 16.16
N ALA A 50 11.18 -0.79 15.40
CA ALA A 50 12.22 0.19 15.69
C ALA A 50 12.05 0.82 17.08
N VAL A 51 10.81 1.17 17.46
CA VAL A 51 10.49 1.74 18.77
C VAL A 51 10.72 0.73 19.90
N GLU A 52 10.29 -0.53 19.74
CA GLU A 52 10.49 -1.55 20.77
C GLU A 52 11.96 -1.94 20.92
N LEU A 53 12.69 -2.10 19.82
CA LEU A 53 14.13 -2.40 19.87
C LEU A 53 14.91 -1.28 20.56
N ARG A 54 14.59 -0.01 20.28
CA ARG A 54 15.21 1.11 21.00
C ARG A 54 14.97 1.04 22.52
N ARG A 55 13.84 0.49 22.97
CA ARG A 55 13.55 0.28 24.40
C ARG A 55 14.29 -0.93 24.98
N LEU A 56 14.35 -2.03 24.23
CA LEU A 56 14.89 -3.32 24.71
C LEU A 56 16.42 -3.41 24.64
N VAL A 57 17.03 -2.78 23.63
CA VAL A 57 18.47 -2.78 23.40
C VAL A 57 18.97 -1.34 23.20
N PRO A 58 18.94 -0.51 24.26
CA PRO A 58 19.20 0.93 24.15
C PRO A 58 20.60 1.27 23.61
N ASP A 59 21.58 0.40 23.80
CA ASP A 59 22.95 0.57 23.32
C ASP A 59 23.15 0.20 21.85
N ALA A 60 22.16 -0.44 21.20
CA ALA A 60 22.26 -0.82 19.81
C ALA A 60 21.96 0.34 18.86
N GLU A 61 22.66 0.36 17.72
CA GLU A 61 22.28 1.20 16.59
C GLU A 61 21.08 0.57 15.88
N ILE A 62 19.95 1.29 15.90
CA ILE A 62 18.73 0.88 15.20
C ILE A 62 18.65 1.69 13.91
N VAL A 63 18.72 1.01 12.77
CA VAL A 63 18.66 1.63 11.44
C VAL A 63 17.35 1.23 10.75
N LEU A 64 16.51 2.20 10.40
CA LEU A 64 15.30 1.98 9.62
C LEU A 64 15.51 2.52 8.20
N ILE A 65 15.37 1.65 7.22
CA ILE A 65 15.57 1.96 5.80
C ILE A 65 14.21 1.96 5.11
N GLU A 66 13.84 3.11 4.55
CA GLU A 66 12.52 3.34 3.94
C GLU A 66 12.63 4.35 2.80
N PRO A 67 12.11 4.05 1.59
CA PRO A 67 12.16 4.99 0.47
C PRO A 67 11.17 6.17 0.60
N GLN A 68 10.04 5.99 1.29
CA GLN A 68 8.98 6.99 1.41
C GLN A 68 9.29 8.05 2.47
N ASP A 69 8.84 9.30 2.23
CA ASP A 69 9.05 10.42 3.17
C ASP A 69 8.20 10.35 4.45
N GLY A 70 7.21 9.46 4.47
CA GLY A 70 6.32 9.33 5.61
C GLY A 70 5.51 8.06 5.60
N PHE A 71 5.17 7.62 6.81
CA PHE A 71 4.32 6.48 7.08
C PHE A 71 2.87 6.82 6.77
N PHE A 72 2.28 6.19 5.75
CA PHE A 72 0.86 6.32 5.46
C PHE A 72 0.08 5.23 6.19
N SER A 73 -0.91 5.63 6.98
CA SER A 73 -1.78 4.71 7.70
C SER A 73 -2.83 4.12 6.76
N GLY A 74 -2.59 2.88 6.29
CA GLY A 74 -3.54 2.14 5.44
C GLY A 74 -4.99 2.10 5.92
N PRO A 75 -5.30 1.96 7.23
CA PRO A 75 -6.68 2.05 7.74
C PRO A 75 -7.39 3.38 7.45
N SER A 76 -6.65 4.47 7.18
CA SER A 76 -7.22 5.76 6.80
C SER A 76 -7.54 5.88 5.31
N THR A 77 -7.25 4.86 4.49
CA THR A 77 -7.46 4.89 3.04
C THR A 77 -8.91 5.23 2.70
N LEU A 78 -9.88 4.53 3.31
CA LEU A 78 -11.30 4.74 3.02
C LEU A 78 -11.76 6.16 3.40
N ASP A 79 -11.34 6.67 4.57
CA ASP A 79 -11.62 8.06 4.93
C ASP A 79 -11.04 9.05 3.91
N CYS A 80 -9.86 8.76 3.36
CA CYS A 80 -9.20 9.65 2.41
C CYS A 80 -9.89 9.65 1.04
N VAL A 81 -10.21 8.49 0.49
CA VAL A 81 -10.81 8.40 -0.86
C VAL A 81 -12.24 8.94 -0.90
N PHE A 82 -12.96 8.90 0.23
CA PHE A 82 -14.27 9.56 0.38
C PHE A 82 -14.19 11.01 0.88
N GLY A 83 -12.98 11.58 1.01
CA GLY A 83 -12.79 12.99 1.38
C GLY A 83 -13.09 13.33 2.84
N ARG A 84 -13.31 12.33 3.72
CA ARG A 84 -13.52 12.52 5.17
C ARG A 84 -12.23 12.91 5.90
N LYS A 85 -11.07 12.58 5.33
CA LYS A 85 -9.75 12.90 5.89
C LYS A 85 -8.76 13.28 4.79
N PRO A 86 -7.99 14.37 4.94
CA PRO A 86 -6.91 14.67 3.99
C PRO A 86 -5.80 13.61 4.05
N PHE A 87 -5.24 13.22 2.90
CA PHE A 87 -4.10 12.30 2.81
C PHE A 87 -2.92 12.73 3.68
N ALA A 88 -2.62 14.03 3.75
CA ALA A 88 -1.57 14.58 4.60
C ALA A 88 -1.80 14.27 6.10
N LYS A 89 -3.06 14.24 6.55
CA LYS A 89 -3.43 13.86 7.94
C LYS A 89 -3.45 12.35 8.16
N ALA A 90 -3.41 11.53 7.10
CA ALA A 90 -3.24 10.08 7.17
C ALA A 90 -1.75 9.66 7.11
N THR A 91 -0.87 10.55 6.67
CA THR A 91 0.58 10.36 6.68
C THR A 91 1.18 10.89 7.99
N ARG A 92 2.19 10.20 8.51
CA ARG A 92 2.98 10.60 9.67
C ARG A 92 4.44 10.74 9.28
N SER A 93 5.08 11.79 9.75
CA SER A 93 6.52 11.97 9.60
C SER A 93 7.27 10.96 10.46
N TYR A 94 8.40 10.46 9.96
CA TYR A 94 9.34 9.65 10.74
C TYR A 94 10.15 10.44 11.77
N ALA A 95 10.00 11.78 11.84
CA ALA A 95 10.77 12.63 12.75
C ALA A 95 10.70 12.21 14.23
N LEU A 96 9.58 11.63 14.68
CA LEU A 96 9.46 11.10 16.05
C LEU A 96 10.34 9.87 16.29
N LEU A 97 10.61 9.07 15.26
CA LEU A 97 11.55 7.95 15.36
C LEU A 97 12.99 8.47 15.47
N ALA A 98 13.35 9.48 14.67
CA ALA A 98 14.66 10.14 14.77
C ALA A 98 14.90 10.73 16.17
N LYS A 99 13.89 11.39 16.76
CA LYS A 99 13.96 11.91 18.15
C LYS A 99 14.15 10.83 19.20
N LYS A 100 13.80 9.58 18.90
CA LYS A 100 14.05 8.41 19.76
C LYS A 100 15.42 7.77 19.49
N GLY A 101 16.30 8.42 18.72
CA GLY A 101 17.63 7.90 18.40
C GLY A 101 17.60 6.75 17.38
N ILE A 102 16.54 6.59 16.61
CA ILE A 102 16.52 5.64 15.48
C ILE A 102 17.15 6.33 14.27
N ARG A 103 18.14 5.71 13.66
CA ARG A 103 18.77 6.21 12.43
C ARG A 103 17.86 5.94 11.25
N LEU A 104 17.45 6.99 10.55
CA LEU A 104 16.58 6.90 9.38
C LEU A 104 17.40 7.05 8.11
N VAL A 105 17.27 6.08 7.19
CA VAL A 105 17.95 6.06 5.89
C VAL A 105 16.91 6.09 4.78
N LYS A 106 16.91 7.17 3.98
CA LYS A 106 16.01 7.29 2.83
C LYS A 106 16.56 6.48 1.68
N GLY A 107 16.05 5.27 1.50
CA GLY A 107 16.57 4.38 0.48
C GLY A 107 15.78 3.11 0.35
N SER A 108 16.07 2.39 -0.72
CA SER A 108 15.52 1.07 -0.98
C SER A 108 16.54 0.01 -0.63
N VAL A 109 16.11 -1.04 0.05
CA VAL A 109 16.89 -2.27 0.18
C VAL A 109 16.85 -3.03 -1.15
N LEU A 110 18.01 -3.43 -1.63
CA LEU A 110 18.22 -4.06 -2.94
C LEU A 110 18.45 -5.57 -2.82
N GLY A 111 19.01 -6.01 -1.68
CA GLY A 111 19.30 -7.41 -1.38
C GLY A 111 20.13 -7.50 -0.10
N ALA A 112 20.62 -8.70 0.23
CA ALA A 112 21.57 -8.89 1.31
C ALA A 112 22.60 -9.97 0.97
N ASP A 113 23.82 -9.76 1.45
CA ASP A 113 24.85 -10.79 1.60
C ASP A 113 24.72 -11.35 3.02
N LEU A 114 24.07 -12.51 3.13
CA LEU A 114 23.76 -13.13 4.42
C LEU A 114 25.01 -13.71 5.11
N ASP A 115 25.98 -14.19 4.33
CA ASP A 115 27.25 -14.72 4.84
C ASP A 115 28.07 -13.61 5.49
N LYS A 116 28.13 -12.43 4.85
CA LYS A 116 28.81 -11.24 5.39
C LYS A 116 27.94 -10.42 6.33
N ARG A 117 26.70 -10.84 6.57
CA ARG A 117 25.69 -10.11 7.36
C ARG A 117 25.60 -8.64 6.98
N SER A 118 25.42 -8.39 5.69
CA SER A 118 25.35 -7.03 5.12
C SER A 118 24.11 -6.89 4.25
N VAL A 119 23.40 -5.77 4.38
CA VAL A 119 22.27 -5.42 3.51
C VAL A 119 22.71 -4.39 2.49
N GLU A 120 22.41 -4.65 1.22
CA GLU A 120 22.69 -3.74 0.11
C GLU A 120 21.53 -2.79 -0.09
N THR A 121 21.82 -1.50 -0.24
CA THR A 121 20.80 -0.47 -0.37
C THR A 121 21.20 0.56 -1.41
N SER A 122 20.23 1.37 -1.83
CA SER A 122 20.49 2.53 -2.70
C SER A 122 21.38 3.61 -2.05
N GLN A 123 21.67 3.51 -0.75
CA GLN A 123 22.54 4.40 0.01
C GLN A 123 23.87 3.74 0.39
N GLY A 124 24.19 2.57 -0.18
CA GLY A 124 25.37 1.78 0.17
C GLY A 124 25.04 0.58 1.08
N ALA A 125 26.07 -0.16 1.44
CA ALA A 125 25.94 -1.37 2.25
C ALA A 125 25.88 -1.05 3.75
N PHE A 126 25.10 -1.83 4.49
CA PHE A 126 25.02 -1.75 5.94
C PHE A 126 25.25 -3.13 6.55
N ALA A 127 26.38 -3.32 7.22
CA ALA A 127 26.58 -4.48 8.10
C ALA A 127 25.50 -4.53 9.18
N TYR A 128 25.12 -5.71 9.65
CA TYR A 128 24.12 -5.89 10.70
C TYR A 128 24.44 -7.08 11.62
N SER A 129 23.92 -7.02 12.84
CA SER A 129 23.88 -8.16 13.77
C SER A 129 22.53 -8.86 13.72
N ALA A 130 21.46 -8.12 13.41
CA ALA A 130 20.15 -8.66 13.06
C ALA A 130 19.52 -7.84 11.92
N LEU A 131 18.82 -8.53 11.02
CA LEU A 131 18.06 -7.94 9.93
C LEU A 131 16.58 -8.26 10.12
N VAL A 132 15.73 -7.23 10.12
CA VAL A 132 14.27 -7.38 10.17
C VAL A 132 13.68 -6.98 8.82
N ALA A 133 13.04 -7.92 8.14
CA ALA A 133 12.25 -7.64 6.95
C ALA A 133 10.81 -7.24 7.35
N ALA A 134 10.46 -5.96 7.12
CA ALA A 134 9.14 -5.40 7.36
C ALA A 134 8.56 -4.84 6.04
N SER A 135 8.63 -5.64 5.00
CA SER A 135 8.41 -5.25 3.59
C SER A 135 6.94 -5.08 3.20
N GLY A 136 6.01 -5.65 3.98
CA GLY A 136 4.60 -5.69 3.60
C GLY A 136 4.31 -6.69 2.49
N ILE A 137 3.44 -6.31 1.57
CA ILE A 137 2.97 -7.16 0.46
C ILE A 137 3.09 -6.43 -0.86
N ASP A 138 3.20 -7.19 -1.94
CA ASP A 138 3.11 -6.64 -3.29
C ASP A 138 1.75 -7.01 -3.92
N LEU A 139 1.28 -6.15 -4.82
CA LEU A 139 0.12 -6.42 -5.67
C LEU A 139 0.61 -7.08 -6.97
N ALA A 140 -0.16 -8.02 -7.50
CA ALA A 140 0.14 -8.72 -8.76
C ALA A 140 -0.96 -8.47 -9.80
N PRO A 141 -1.12 -7.24 -10.33
CA PRO A 141 -2.10 -6.95 -11.38
C PRO A 141 -1.90 -7.77 -12.65
N GLU A 142 -0.67 -8.21 -12.93
CA GLU A 142 -0.33 -9.07 -14.06
C GLU A 142 -0.95 -10.48 -13.98
N ALA A 143 -1.39 -10.91 -12.79
CA ALA A 143 -2.08 -12.18 -12.61
C ALA A 143 -3.48 -12.20 -13.24
N ILE A 144 -4.04 -11.01 -13.55
CA ILE A 144 -5.31 -10.86 -14.25
C ILE A 144 -5.03 -10.29 -15.64
N PRO A 145 -5.17 -11.09 -16.71
CA PRO A 145 -5.00 -10.64 -18.09
C PRO A 145 -5.71 -9.32 -18.38
N GLY A 146 -4.96 -8.33 -18.86
CA GLY A 146 -5.47 -7.00 -19.24
C GLY A 146 -5.60 -5.98 -18.11
N LEU A 147 -5.51 -6.39 -16.84
CA LEU A 147 -5.59 -5.45 -15.71
C LEU A 147 -4.34 -4.54 -15.61
N GLY A 148 -3.17 -5.09 -15.95
CA GLY A 148 -1.89 -4.38 -15.93
C GLY A 148 -1.59 -3.56 -17.19
N ASP A 149 -2.36 -3.73 -18.27
CA ASP A 149 -2.08 -3.13 -19.59
C ASP A 149 -2.22 -1.61 -19.59
N ASP A 150 -3.16 -1.07 -18.80
CA ASP A 150 -3.30 0.35 -18.53
C ASP A 150 -3.39 0.60 -17.01
N PRO A 151 -2.29 1.04 -16.38
CA PRO A 151 -2.26 1.34 -14.94
C PRO A 151 -3.27 2.40 -14.50
N LYS A 152 -3.82 3.21 -15.42
CA LYS A 152 -4.84 4.22 -15.12
C LYS A 152 -6.26 3.67 -15.19
N ALA A 153 -6.46 2.51 -15.82
CA ALA A 153 -7.77 1.91 -15.97
C ALA A 153 -8.30 1.36 -14.64
N ASN A 154 -7.43 0.83 -13.78
CA ASN A 154 -7.79 0.31 -12.47
C ASN A 154 -7.31 1.23 -11.34
N LEU A 155 -8.25 1.90 -10.67
CA LEU A 155 -7.96 2.76 -9.52
C LEU A 155 -8.12 1.95 -8.23
N SER A 156 -7.22 1.00 -8.00
CA SER A 156 -7.34 0.08 -6.86
C SER A 156 -7.26 0.79 -5.51
N LEU A 157 -8.18 0.45 -4.61
CA LEU A 157 -8.13 0.85 -3.19
C LEU A 157 -6.84 0.39 -2.49
N TYR A 158 -6.19 -0.66 -2.98
CA TYR A 158 -5.01 -1.24 -2.34
C TYR A 158 -3.71 -0.67 -2.88
N ASP A 159 -3.74 0.04 -4.01
CA ASP A 159 -2.57 0.73 -4.55
C ASP A 159 -2.49 2.16 -3.98
N ARG A 160 -1.45 2.42 -3.17
CA ARG A 160 -1.20 3.75 -2.60
C ARG A 160 -1.04 4.82 -3.67
N ALA A 161 -0.46 4.49 -4.82
CA ALA A 161 -0.26 5.44 -5.91
C ALA A 161 -1.58 5.83 -6.60
N ALA A 162 -2.55 4.91 -6.65
CA ALA A 162 -3.86 5.14 -7.23
C ALA A 162 -4.80 5.98 -6.35
N LEU A 163 -4.60 6.01 -5.03
CA LEU A 163 -5.56 6.62 -4.09
C LEU A 163 -5.95 8.08 -4.39
N PRO A 164 -5.02 9.00 -4.77
CA PRO A 164 -5.41 10.36 -5.10
C PRO A 164 -6.31 10.45 -6.35
N ALA A 165 -6.03 9.61 -7.36
CA ALA A 165 -6.84 9.51 -8.56
C ALA A 165 -8.20 8.88 -8.26
N LEU A 166 -8.24 7.83 -7.41
CA LEU A 166 -9.47 7.20 -6.94
C LEU A 166 -10.36 8.22 -6.21
N ALA A 167 -9.79 8.99 -5.27
CA ALA A 167 -10.51 10.02 -4.53
C ALA A 167 -11.15 11.05 -5.48
N LYS A 168 -10.40 11.49 -6.49
CA LYS A 168 -10.89 12.41 -7.52
C LYS A 168 -12.01 11.78 -8.36
N ALA A 169 -11.85 10.52 -8.76
CA ALA A 169 -12.85 9.79 -9.53
C ALA A 169 -14.16 9.64 -8.75
N LEU A 170 -14.10 9.25 -7.47
CA LEU A 170 -15.28 9.11 -6.60
C LEU A 170 -15.99 10.44 -6.33
N ALA A 171 -15.24 11.52 -6.12
CA ALA A 171 -15.81 12.85 -5.96
C ALA A 171 -16.50 13.37 -7.24
N GLY A 172 -15.97 13.00 -8.41
CA GLY A 172 -16.48 13.39 -9.71
C GLY A 172 -17.53 12.45 -10.33
N PHE A 173 -17.76 11.28 -9.72
CA PHE A 173 -18.60 10.22 -10.29
C PHE A 173 -20.04 10.70 -10.51
N LYS A 174 -20.58 10.48 -11.72
CA LYS A 174 -21.90 11.00 -12.13
C LYS A 174 -22.99 9.92 -12.19
N GLY A 175 -22.60 8.66 -12.16
CA GLY A 175 -23.51 7.53 -12.26
C GLY A 175 -22.92 6.39 -13.06
N GLY A 176 -23.68 5.29 -13.11
CA GLY A 176 -23.27 4.05 -13.78
C GLY A 176 -22.75 2.98 -12.82
N THR A 177 -21.89 2.09 -13.31
CA THR A 177 -21.45 0.90 -12.58
C THR A 177 -20.04 1.08 -12.02
N ILE A 178 -19.88 0.86 -10.71
CA ILE A 178 -18.57 0.77 -10.05
C ILE A 178 -18.28 -0.71 -9.81
N VAL A 179 -17.19 -1.24 -10.39
CA VAL A 179 -16.79 -2.63 -10.18
C VAL A 179 -15.61 -2.69 -9.21
N VAL A 180 -15.78 -3.47 -8.15
CA VAL A 180 -14.77 -3.75 -7.12
C VAL A 180 -14.64 -5.26 -6.94
N SER A 181 -13.53 -5.71 -6.35
CA SER A 181 -13.32 -7.14 -6.09
C SER A 181 -12.81 -7.43 -4.69
N ALA A 182 -13.02 -8.67 -4.29
CA ALA A 182 -12.36 -9.31 -3.16
C ALA A 182 -11.60 -10.57 -3.68
N PRO A 183 -10.31 -10.46 -4.04
CA PRO A 183 -9.52 -11.58 -4.60
C PRO A 183 -9.26 -12.64 -3.54
N PRO A 184 -8.84 -13.87 -3.86
CA PRO A 184 -8.82 -14.99 -2.94
C PRO A 184 -7.60 -14.90 -1.99
N GLY A 185 -7.47 -15.89 -1.10
CA GLY A 185 -6.29 -16.07 -0.28
C GLY A 185 -6.03 -14.94 0.75
N ALA A 186 -4.77 -14.84 1.15
CA ALA A 186 -4.33 -13.89 2.18
C ALA A 186 -4.21 -12.48 1.61
N ILE A 187 -5.16 -11.62 1.97
CA ILE A 187 -5.12 -10.21 1.60
C ILE A 187 -4.83 -9.30 2.80
N LYS A 188 -4.15 -8.18 2.55
CA LYS A 188 -4.07 -7.13 3.58
C LYS A 188 -5.49 -6.65 3.89
N CYS A 189 -5.82 -6.44 5.17
CA CYS A 189 -7.12 -5.93 5.61
C CYS A 189 -8.34 -6.64 4.97
N ALA A 190 -8.51 -7.94 5.25
CA ALA A 190 -9.62 -8.76 4.72
C ALA A 190 -11.03 -8.13 4.75
N PRO A 191 -11.45 -7.31 5.74
CA PRO A 191 -12.78 -6.69 5.73
C PRO A 191 -12.95 -5.50 4.77
N ALA A 192 -11.85 -4.91 4.29
CA ALA A 192 -11.91 -3.66 3.53
C ALA A 192 -12.68 -3.73 2.20
N PRO A 193 -12.68 -4.83 1.40
CA PRO A 193 -13.48 -4.90 0.19
C PRO A 193 -14.98 -4.70 0.45
N TYR A 194 -15.49 -5.28 1.53
CA TYR A 194 -16.90 -5.22 1.94
C TYR A 194 -17.26 -3.86 2.53
N GLU A 195 -16.40 -3.34 3.42
CA GLU A 195 -16.55 -1.96 3.93
C GLU A 195 -16.55 -0.96 2.76
N TYR A 196 -15.69 -1.16 1.77
CA TYR A 196 -15.60 -0.30 0.61
C TYR A 196 -16.86 -0.35 -0.25
N ALA A 197 -17.38 -1.54 -0.56
CA ALA A 197 -18.63 -1.69 -1.31
C ALA A 197 -19.82 -1.01 -0.60
N LEU A 198 -19.92 -1.16 0.72
CA LEU A 198 -20.93 -0.49 1.53
C LEU A 198 -20.77 1.04 1.51
N LEU A 199 -19.55 1.55 1.64
CA LEU A 199 -19.28 2.99 1.58
C LEU A 199 -19.53 3.57 0.19
N LEU A 200 -19.24 2.83 -0.88
CA LEU A 200 -19.60 3.19 -2.25
C LEU A 200 -21.12 3.29 -2.41
N ALA A 201 -21.87 2.26 -1.98
CA ALA A 201 -23.33 2.28 -2.04
C ALA A 201 -23.92 3.43 -1.20
N HIS A 202 -23.37 3.67 -0.01
CA HIS A 202 -23.72 4.83 0.81
C HIS A 202 -23.45 6.15 0.10
N HIS A 203 -22.29 6.30 -0.56
CA HIS A 203 -21.93 7.49 -1.32
C HIS A 203 -22.88 7.73 -2.50
N LEU A 204 -23.28 6.68 -3.22
CA LEU A 204 -24.27 6.77 -4.28
C LEU A 204 -25.63 7.21 -3.74
N LYS A 205 -26.13 6.52 -2.70
CA LYS A 205 -27.44 6.78 -2.07
C LYS A 205 -27.54 8.18 -1.48
N SER A 206 -26.57 8.58 -0.67
CA SER A 206 -26.58 9.86 0.04
C SER A 206 -26.50 11.08 -0.89
N ARG A 207 -25.96 10.91 -2.10
CA ARG A 207 -25.82 11.98 -3.10
C ARG A 207 -26.84 11.87 -4.24
N GLY A 208 -27.74 10.90 -4.21
CA GLY A 208 -28.71 10.66 -5.28
C GLY A 208 -28.06 10.33 -6.64
N ILE A 209 -26.86 9.75 -6.64
CA ILE A 209 -26.15 9.37 -7.86
C ILE A 209 -26.77 8.07 -8.38
N LYS A 210 -27.28 8.10 -9.63
CA LYS A 210 -27.86 6.92 -10.27
C LYS A 210 -26.77 5.93 -10.67
N GLY A 211 -26.64 4.83 -9.94
CA GLY A 211 -25.63 3.83 -10.21
C GLY A 211 -25.72 2.63 -9.26
N LYS A 212 -24.80 1.71 -9.42
CA LYS A 212 -24.66 0.52 -8.57
C LYS A 212 -23.21 0.13 -8.38
N VAL A 213 -22.96 -0.66 -7.36
CA VAL A 213 -21.68 -1.31 -7.08
C VAL A 213 -21.81 -2.78 -7.43
N VAL A 214 -20.89 -3.31 -8.24
CA VAL A 214 -20.75 -4.75 -8.45
C VAL A 214 -19.53 -5.20 -7.66
N LEU A 215 -19.74 -6.04 -6.64
CA LEU A 215 -18.68 -6.63 -5.85
C LEU A 215 -18.50 -8.08 -6.29
N ILE A 216 -17.39 -8.36 -6.97
CA ILE A 216 -16.99 -9.71 -7.39
C ILE A 216 -16.08 -10.30 -6.31
N ASP A 217 -16.56 -11.29 -5.58
CA ASP A 217 -15.83 -11.97 -4.51
C ASP A 217 -15.58 -13.44 -4.87
N GLU A 218 -14.31 -13.82 -4.85
CA GLU A 218 -13.91 -15.20 -5.11
C GLU A 218 -14.25 -16.13 -3.96
N ARG A 219 -14.61 -15.57 -2.81
CA ARG A 219 -14.96 -16.30 -1.59
C ARG A 219 -16.45 -16.60 -1.54
N PRO A 220 -16.84 -17.64 -0.78
CA PRO A 220 -18.25 -17.94 -0.53
C PRO A 220 -18.94 -16.96 0.42
N ASN A 221 -18.19 -16.18 1.19
CA ASN A 221 -18.73 -15.23 2.15
C ASN A 221 -17.74 -14.12 2.50
N PRO A 222 -18.25 -12.99 3.04
CA PRO A 222 -17.40 -11.91 3.51
C PRO A 222 -16.41 -12.33 4.59
N GLN A 223 -15.28 -11.63 4.68
CA GLN A 223 -14.24 -11.90 5.67
C GLN A 223 -14.00 -10.68 6.58
N PRO A 224 -13.52 -10.88 7.82
CA PRO A 224 -13.30 -12.17 8.47
C PRO A 224 -14.62 -12.83 8.90
N GLN A 225 -14.62 -14.17 9.01
CA GLN A 225 -15.80 -14.98 9.37
C GLN A 225 -16.59 -14.43 10.57
N ALA A 226 -15.91 -13.89 11.58
CA ALA A 226 -16.52 -13.36 12.81
C ALA A 226 -17.51 -12.21 12.58
N VAL A 227 -17.41 -11.48 11.45
CA VAL A 227 -18.29 -10.35 11.12
C VAL A 227 -18.97 -10.52 9.76
N ALA A 228 -18.85 -11.71 9.15
CA ALA A 228 -19.33 -11.98 7.79
C ALA A 228 -20.84 -11.73 7.62
N SER A 229 -21.64 -12.21 8.57
CA SER A 229 -23.09 -12.03 8.58
C SER A 229 -23.51 -10.56 8.66
N GLY A 230 -22.73 -9.74 9.36
CA GLY A 230 -22.95 -8.30 9.45
C GLY A 230 -22.73 -7.60 8.10
N PHE A 231 -21.69 -8.00 7.36
CA PHE A 231 -21.46 -7.48 6.00
C PHE A 231 -22.56 -7.92 5.03
N SER A 232 -22.95 -9.19 5.04
CA SER A 232 -24.04 -9.68 4.20
C SER A 232 -25.35 -8.93 4.47
N ALA A 233 -25.77 -8.85 5.75
CA ALA A 233 -26.98 -8.13 6.12
C ALA A 233 -26.93 -6.64 5.75
N ALA A 234 -25.76 -6.00 5.89
CA ALA A 234 -25.57 -4.61 5.49
C ALA A 234 -25.67 -4.44 3.96
N MET A 235 -25.12 -5.36 3.17
CA MET A 235 -25.22 -5.32 1.71
C MET A 235 -26.67 -5.53 1.26
N ASP A 236 -27.37 -6.50 1.85
CA ASP A 236 -28.80 -6.75 1.59
C ASP A 236 -29.65 -5.52 1.90
N ALA A 237 -29.33 -4.77 2.96
CA ALA A 237 -30.02 -3.53 3.32
C ALA A 237 -29.81 -2.37 2.32
N PHE A 238 -28.73 -2.41 1.52
CA PHE A 238 -28.55 -1.49 0.39
C PHE A 238 -29.30 -1.95 -0.87
N GLY A 239 -29.76 -3.20 -0.90
CA GLY A 239 -30.59 -3.77 -1.96
C GLY A 239 -29.96 -3.60 -3.35
N PRO A 240 -30.67 -3.03 -4.33
CA PRO A 240 -30.23 -2.98 -5.74
C PRO A 240 -29.00 -2.08 -5.99
N LEU A 241 -28.48 -1.41 -4.96
CA LEU A 241 -27.25 -0.62 -5.08
C LEU A 241 -25.99 -1.48 -5.01
N ILE A 242 -26.08 -2.70 -4.51
CA ILE A 242 -24.95 -3.64 -4.43
C ILE A 242 -25.37 -4.96 -5.10
N ASP A 243 -24.75 -5.27 -6.23
CA ASP A 243 -24.76 -6.59 -6.82
C ASP A 243 -23.58 -7.38 -6.25
N TYR A 244 -23.84 -8.24 -5.27
CA TYR A 244 -22.82 -9.09 -4.66
C TYR A 244 -22.73 -10.43 -5.38
N VAL A 245 -21.66 -10.61 -6.15
CA VAL A 245 -21.38 -11.81 -6.95
C VAL A 245 -20.28 -12.59 -6.22
N PHE A 246 -20.66 -13.65 -5.51
CA PHE A 246 -19.77 -14.45 -4.67
C PHE A 246 -19.43 -15.79 -5.33
N GLN A 247 -18.34 -16.43 -4.87
CA GLN A 247 -17.73 -17.61 -5.52
C GLN A 247 -17.43 -17.37 -7.01
N GLU A 248 -17.06 -16.15 -7.35
CA GLU A 248 -16.77 -15.76 -8.72
C GLU A 248 -15.50 -14.91 -8.77
N GLN A 249 -14.72 -15.08 -9.84
CA GLN A 249 -13.44 -14.42 -10.02
C GLN A 249 -13.43 -13.53 -11.24
N VAL A 250 -12.53 -12.55 -11.25
CA VAL A 250 -12.21 -11.78 -12.45
C VAL A 250 -11.11 -12.50 -13.21
N VAL A 251 -11.41 -13.01 -14.41
CA VAL A 251 -10.43 -13.73 -15.25
C VAL A 251 -9.77 -12.83 -16.28
N ARG A 252 -10.41 -11.72 -16.66
CA ARG A 252 -9.87 -10.78 -17.64
C ARG A 252 -10.47 -9.39 -17.47
N VAL A 253 -9.69 -8.37 -17.81
CA VAL A 253 -10.15 -7.00 -17.99
C VAL A 253 -9.85 -6.54 -19.41
N ASP A 254 -10.81 -5.87 -20.04
CA ASP A 254 -10.61 -5.13 -21.29
C ASP A 254 -10.73 -3.62 -21.00
N PRO A 255 -9.61 -2.90 -20.80
CA PRO A 255 -9.63 -1.47 -20.53
C PRO A 255 -10.22 -0.63 -21.67
N LYS A 256 -10.09 -1.08 -22.92
CA LYS A 256 -10.58 -0.34 -24.09
C LYS A 256 -12.10 -0.41 -24.19
N LYS A 257 -12.68 -1.59 -23.91
CA LYS A 257 -14.14 -1.79 -23.86
C LYS A 257 -14.76 -1.40 -22.52
N ARG A 258 -13.93 -1.21 -21.49
CA ARG A 258 -14.34 -0.97 -20.10
C ARG A 258 -15.22 -2.11 -19.58
N GLU A 259 -14.71 -3.32 -19.72
CA GLU A 259 -15.40 -4.56 -19.38
C GLU A 259 -14.52 -5.44 -18.48
N VAL A 260 -15.17 -6.13 -17.55
CA VAL A 260 -14.60 -7.20 -16.73
C VAL A 260 -15.27 -8.51 -17.15
N GLU A 261 -14.48 -9.55 -17.35
CA GLU A 261 -14.96 -10.91 -17.63
C GLU A 261 -14.79 -11.78 -16.39
N THR A 262 -15.82 -12.54 -16.03
CA THR A 262 -15.82 -13.44 -14.87
C THR A 262 -15.50 -14.88 -15.25
N GLY A 263 -15.27 -15.75 -14.26
CA GLY A 263 -14.97 -17.18 -14.48
C GLY A 263 -16.08 -17.94 -15.20
N LEU A 264 -17.34 -17.54 -15.04
CA LEU A 264 -18.48 -18.10 -15.78
C LEU A 264 -18.63 -17.51 -17.20
N GLY A 265 -17.79 -16.56 -17.60
CA GLY A 265 -17.83 -15.90 -18.90
C GLY A 265 -18.77 -14.70 -18.97
N ASP A 266 -19.35 -14.28 -17.84
CA ASP A 266 -20.17 -13.07 -17.77
C ASP A 266 -19.32 -11.82 -17.99
N LYS A 267 -19.93 -10.82 -18.61
CA LYS A 267 -19.28 -9.57 -18.99
C LYS A 267 -19.94 -8.40 -18.30
N VAL A 268 -19.17 -7.71 -17.47
CA VAL A 268 -19.63 -6.58 -16.66
C VAL A 268 -18.98 -5.30 -17.16
N ALA A 269 -19.76 -4.43 -17.78
CA ALA A 269 -19.33 -3.09 -18.15
C ALA A 269 -19.17 -2.19 -16.91
N TYR A 270 -18.18 -1.29 -16.92
CA TYR A 270 -17.90 -0.40 -15.79
C TYR A 270 -17.69 1.06 -16.19
N ASP A 271 -18.12 1.94 -15.29
CA ASP A 271 -17.85 3.38 -15.31
C ASP A 271 -16.67 3.75 -14.39
N LEU A 272 -16.43 2.94 -13.35
CA LEU A 272 -15.23 3.03 -12.51
C LEU A 272 -14.78 1.62 -12.13
N LEU A 273 -13.51 1.32 -12.37
CA LEU A 273 -12.89 0.06 -11.98
C LEU A 273 -11.95 0.30 -10.80
N SER A 274 -12.15 -0.48 -9.73
CA SER A 274 -11.30 -0.47 -8.53
C SER A 274 -11.17 -1.90 -8.01
N LEU A 275 -10.65 -2.79 -8.85
CA LEU A 275 -10.31 -4.15 -8.46
C LEU A 275 -9.11 -4.14 -7.50
N ILE A 276 -9.14 -5.06 -6.54
CA ILE A 276 -7.99 -5.38 -5.70
C ILE A 276 -7.24 -6.52 -6.41
N PRO A 277 -6.01 -6.28 -6.91
CA PRO A 277 -5.21 -7.35 -7.50
C PRO A 277 -4.91 -8.44 -6.46
N PRO A 278 -4.61 -9.67 -6.90
CA PRO A 278 -4.04 -10.68 -6.02
C PRO A 278 -2.83 -10.14 -5.26
N ASN A 279 -2.75 -10.46 -3.98
CA ASN A 279 -1.64 -10.08 -3.12
C ASN A 279 -0.62 -11.21 -3.06
N ARG A 280 0.67 -10.87 -3.02
CA ARG A 280 1.78 -11.82 -2.86
C ARG A 280 2.80 -11.34 -1.84
N GLY A 281 3.73 -12.23 -1.49
CA GLY A 281 4.92 -11.86 -0.71
C GLY A 281 5.69 -10.75 -1.42
N SER A 282 6.20 -9.78 -0.65
CA SER A 282 6.93 -8.66 -1.26
C SER A 282 8.21 -9.15 -1.96
N ALA A 283 8.53 -8.61 -3.12
CA ALA A 283 9.77 -8.89 -3.84
C ALA A 283 11.02 -8.66 -2.98
N LEU A 284 10.92 -7.81 -1.95
CA LEU A 284 12.00 -7.58 -1.00
C LEU A 284 12.33 -8.83 -0.17
N VAL A 285 11.36 -9.62 0.32
CA VAL A 285 11.70 -10.82 1.10
C VAL A 285 12.39 -11.87 0.24
N LYS A 286 12.05 -11.94 -1.05
CA LYS A 286 12.76 -12.77 -2.03
C LYS A 286 14.20 -12.31 -2.24
N LYS A 287 14.42 -11.00 -2.41
CA LYS A 287 15.77 -10.39 -2.52
C LYS A 287 16.62 -10.57 -1.26
N LEU A 288 16.01 -10.77 -0.10
CA LEU A 288 16.69 -11.05 1.16
C LEU A 288 16.90 -12.55 1.42
N GLY A 289 16.53 -13.43 0.47
CA GLY A 289 16.65 -14.88 0.64
C GLY A 289 15.62 -15.50 1.59
N MET A 290 14.67 -14.73 2.12
CA MET A 290 13.78 -15.17 3.21
C MET A 290 12.55 -15.98 2.76
N VAL A 291 12.54 -16.50 1.54
CA VAL A 291 11.43 -17.28 0.99
C VAL A 291 11.93 -18.65 0.54
N PRO A 292 11.13 -19.72 0.71
CA PRO A 292 11.52 -21.07 0.27
C PRO A 292 11.57 -21.21 -1.27
N GLY A 293 11.00 -20.24 -2.01
CA GLY A 293 10.99 -20.17 -3.47
C GLY A 293 9.78 -19.40 -4.00
N GLY A 294 9.79 -19.08 -5.30
CA GLY A 294 8.66 -18.47 -6.01
C GLY A 294 8.27 -17.07 -5.53
N ASP A 295 6.97 -16.82 -5.44
CA ASP A 295 6.34 -15.56 -4.98
C ASP A 295 5.68 -15.73 -3.59
N SER A 296 6.15 -16.71 -2.83
CA SER A 296 5.67 -17.02 -1.49
C SER A 296 5.92 -15.89 -0.49
N PHE A 297 5.11 -15.85 0.57
CA PHE A 297 5.40 -15.04 1.74
C PHE A 297 6.66 -15.57 2.45
N ALA A 298 7.29 -14.71 3.25
CA ALA A 298 8.38 -15.14 4.12
C ALA A 298 7.85 -16.15 5.15
N GLU A 299 8.55 -17.28 5.30
CA GLU A 299 8.21 -18.26 6.31
C GLU A 299 8.93 -17.97 7.61
N THR A 300 8.16 -17.79 8.68
CA THR A 300 8.70 -17.49 10.00
C THR A 300 8.21 -18.49 11.05
N ASP A 301 9.01 -18.70 12.08
CA ASP A 301 8.52 -19.29 13.32
C ASP A 301 7.48 -18.34 13.95
N PRO A 302 6.24 -18.80 14.22
CA PRO A 302 5.17 -17.92 14.68
C PRO A 302 5.36 -17.40 16.13
N THR A 303 6.27 -18.00 16.90
CA THR A 303 6.53 -17.62 18.30
C THR A 303 7.68 -16.62 18.42
N THR A 304 8.67 -16.71 17.52
CA THR A 304 9.87 -15.86 17.53
C THR A 304 9.97 -14.88 16.37
N MET A 305 9.17 -15.08 15.32
CA MET A 305 9.25 -14.37 14.03
C MET A 305 10.59 -14.52 13.29
N ARG A 306 11.44 -15.47 13.71
CA ARG A 306 12.69 -15.80 13.00
C ARG A 306 12.37 -16.44 11.67
N SER A 307 13.19 -16.16 10.66
CA SER A 307 13.10 -16.82 9.35
C SER A 307 13.30 -18.33 9.55
N LYS A 308 12.50 -19.15 8.86
CA LYS A 308 12.73 -20.60 8.78
C LYS A 308 13.77 -20.99 7.73
N VAL A 309 14.11 -20.05 6.85
CA VAL A 309 15.09 -20.26 5.77
C VAL A 309 16.52 -19.96 6.24
N HIS A 310 16.66 -19.07 7.23
CA HIS A 310 17.94 -18.63 7.78
C HIS A 310 17.83 -18.54 9.31
N GLU A 311 18.53 -19.42 10.03
CA GLU A 311 18.55 -19.45 11.52
C GLU A 311 19.44 -18.38 12.16
#